data_AF-A0A2K5RJ30-F1
#
_entry.id   AF-A0A2K5RJ30-F1
#
_cell.length_a   1.000
_cell.length_b   1.000
_cell.length_c   1.000
_cell.angle_alpha   90.00
_cell.angle_beta   90.00
_cell.angle_gamma   90.00
#
_symmetry.space_group_name_H-M   'P 1'
#
loop_
_entity.id
_entity.type
_entity.pdbx_description
1 polymer ?
#
loop_
_entity_poly.entity_id
_entity_poly.type
_entity_poly.pdbx_seq_one_letter_code
_entity_poly.pdbx_strand_id
1 'polypeptide(L)'
;MEFIFHEKQEGSLCAQHCLNNLLQGEYFSPVELASIAHQLDEEERMRMAEGGVTSEDYRAFLQQPSGNMDDTGFFSIQVITNALKFWGLDVILLNRSILVICQRDEEIRLLGGLQTKGTAL
;
A
#
# COMPACT_ATOMS: atom_id res chain seq x y z
N MET A 1 14.21 -13.32 -22.67
CA MET A 1 13.99 -13.06 -21.24
C MET A 1 14.03 -11.56 -21.07
N GLU A 2 12.96 -10.95 -20.59
CA GLU A 2 13.03 -9.53 -20.23
C GLU A 2 13.88 -9.39 -18.97
N PHE A 3 14.75 -8.38 -18.94
CA PHE A 3 15.65 -8.13 -17.82
C PHE A 3 14.96 -7.40 -16.66
N ILE A 4 13.79 -6.81 -16.93
CA ILE A 4 12.98 -6.04 -15.98
C ILE A 4 11.55 -6.54 -16.12
N PHE A 5 10.96 -6.95 -15.00
CA PHE A 5 9.56 -7.33 -14.95
C PHE A 5 8.71 -6.05 -14.88
N HIS A 6 7.76 -5.91 -15.81
CA HIS A 6 6.78 -4.83 -15.77
C HIS A 6 5.37 -5.34 -16.10
N GLU A 7 4.53 -5.42 -15.07
CA GLU A 7 3.11 -5.68 -15.18
C GLU A 7 2.39 -4.35 -15.47
N LYS A 8 1.78 -4.25 -16.66
CA LYS A 8 0.97 -3.09 -17.05
C LYS A 8 -0.34 -3.11 -16.29
N GLN A 9 -0.78 -1.93 -15.84
CA GLN A 9 -2.04 -1.82 -15.13
C GLN A 9 -3.24 -2.06 -16.06
N GLU A 10 -4.13 -2.95 -15.62
CA GLU A 10 -5.45 -3.17 -16.22
C GLU A 10 -6.55 -2.83 -15.20
N GLY A 11 -7.51 -2.00 -15.61
CA GLY A 11 -8.55 -1.50 -14.71
C GLY A 11 -8.00 -0.61 -13.58
N SER A 12 -8.68 -0.61 -12.43
CA SER A 12 -8.33 0.22 -11.26
C SER A 12 -7.43 -0.49 -10.24
N LEU A 13 -6.80 -1.61 -10.60
CA LEU A 13 -6.03 -2.48 -9.69
C LEU A 13 -4.61 -1.98 -9.40
N CYS A 14 -4.46 -0.69 -9.13
CA CYS A 14 -3.14 -0.06 -9.00
C CYS A 14 -2.27 -0.68 -7.90
N ALA A 15 -2.87 -1.15 -6.79
CA ALA A 15 -2.14 -1.77 -5.69
C ALA A 15 -1.45 -3.07 -6.10
N GLN A 16 -2.14 -3.95 -6.84
CA GLN A 16 -1.57 -5.19 -7.38
C GLN A 16 -0.34 -4.88 -8.23
N HIS A 17 -0.54 -4.07 -9.27
CA HIS A 17 0.51 -3.81 -10.24
C HIS A 17 1.68 -3.03 -9.60
N CYS A 18 1.41 -2.15 -8.63
CA CYS A 18 2.45 -1.49 -7.86
C CYS A 18 3.34 -2.50 -7.12
N LEU A 19 2.74 -3.43 -6.38
CA LEU A 19 3.46 -4.43 -5.60
C LEU A 19 4.22 -5.42 -6.48
N ASN A 20 3.60 -5.92 -7.54
CA ASN A 20 4.23 -6.87 -8.46
C ASN A 20 5.39 -6.26 -9.23
N ASN A 21 5.25 -5.01 -9.67
CA ASN A 21 6.36 -4.26 -10.26
C ASN A 21 7.49 -4.01 -9.26
N LEU A 22 7.18 -3.66 -8.00
CA LEU A 22 8.18 -3.46 -6.97
C LEU A 22 8.98 -4.74 -6.67
N LEU A 23 8.30 -5.88 -6.55
CA LEU A 23 8.89 -7.17 -6.23
C LEU A 23 9.46 -7.89 -7.46
N GLN A 24 9.32 -7.31 -8.65
CA GLN A 24 9.80 -7.86 -9.92
C GLN A 24 9.23 -9.26 -10.22
N GLY A 25 7.92 -9.45 -9.96
CA GLY A 25 7.20 -10.69 -10.29
C GLY A 25 5.72 -10.63 -9.91
N GLU A 26 4.94 -11.61 -10.38
CA GLU A 26 3.51 -11.75 -10.11
C GLU A 26 3.27 -12.39 -8.73
N TYR A 27 3.45 -11.61 -7.67
CA TYR A 27 3.36 -12.11 -6.28
C TYR A 27 2.00 -11.87 -5.62
N PHE A 28 1.24 -10.89 -6.09
CA PHE A 28 -0.06 -10.52 -5.56
C PHE A 28 -1.12 -10.52 -6.65
N SER A 29 -2.31 -10.94 -6.26
CA SER A 29 -3.55 -10.88 -7.03
C SER A 29 -4.60 -10.01 -6.30
N PRO A 30 -5.69 -9.59 -6.97
CA PRO A 30 -6.75 -8.81 -6.33
C PRO A 30 -7.40 -9.56 -5.17
N VAL A 31 -7.50 -10.89 -5.27
CA VAL A 31 -8.11 -11.75 -4.26
C VAL A 31 -7.26 -11.80 -2.98
N GLU A 32 -5.93 -11.86 -3.13
CA GLU A 32 -5.02 -11.82 -1.99
C GLU A 32 -5.07 -10.46 -1.30
N LEU A 33 -5.09 -9.37 -2.07
CA LEU A 33 -5.21 -8.02 -1.51
C LEU A 33 -6.56 -7.79 -0.82
N ALA A 34 -7.66 -8.31 -1.38
CA ALA A 34 -8.98 -8.28 -0.75
C ALA A 34 -9.00 -9.07 0.57
N SER A 35 -8.29 -10.20 0.63
CA SER A 35 -8.16 -10.98 1.87
C SER A 35 -7.44 -10.19 2.96
N ILE A 36 -6.39 -9.46 2.62
CA ILE A 36 -5.68 -8.55 3.54
C ILE A 36 -6.60 -7.40 3.97
N ALA A 37 -7.35 -6.80 3.05
CA ALA A 37 -8.31 -5.74 3.36
C ALA A 37 -9.37 -6.19 4.36
N HIS A 38 -9.97 -7.37 4.15
CA HIS A 38 -10.94 -7.94 5.07
C HIS A 38 -10.37 -8.25 6.46
N GLN A 39 -9.11 -8.72 6.53
CA GLN A 39 -8.44 -8.92 7.82
C GLN A 39 -8.28 -7.60 8.58
N LEU A 40 -7.89 -6.53 7.88
CA LEU A 40 -7.78 -5.20 8.48
C LEU A 40 -9.13 -4.65 8.94
N ASP A 41 -10.19 -4.81 8.13
CA ASP A 41 -11.54 -4.40 8.52
C ASP A 41 -12.02 -5.13 9.78
N GLU A 42 -11.71 -6.43 9.90
CA GLU A 42 -12.06 -7.22 11.08
C GLU A 42 -11.24 -6.80 12.31
N GLU A 43 -9.96 -6.50 12.15
CA GLU A 43 -9.13 -5.94 13.22
C GLU A 43 -9.66 -4.58 13.70
N GLU A 44 -10.03 -3.70 12.77
CA GLU A 44 -10.65 -2.40 13.08
C GLU A 44 -11.99 -2.58 13.81
N ARG A 45 -12.83 -3.51 13.36
CA ARG A 45 -14.10 -3.87 14.02
C ARG A 45 -13.88 -4.35 15.44
N MET A 46 -12.90 -5.22 15.65
CA MET A 46 -12.57 -5.75 16.98
C MET A 46 -12.08 -4.65 17.92
N ARG A 47 -11.28 -3.70 17.43
CA ARG A 47 -10.87 -2.52 18.22
C ARG A 47 -12.05 -1.62 18.58
N MET A 48 -12.99 -1.39 17.65
CA MET A 48 -14.20 -0.62 17.95
C MET A 48 -15.09 -1.31 18.99
N ALA A 49 -15.12 -2.64 19.00
CA ALA A 49 -15.86 -3.41 20.00
C ALA A 49 -15.34 -3.22 21.43
N GLU A 50 -14.06 -2.86 21.61
CA GLU A 50 -13.47 -2.53 22.92
C GLU A 50 -14.15 -1.30 23.57
N GLY A 51 -14.68 -0.39 22.77
CA GLY A 51 -15.52 0.75 23.22
C GLY A 51 -16.94 0.36 23.64
N GLY A 52 -17.28 -0.92 23.55
CA GLY A 52 -18.60 -1.48 23.89
C GLY A 52 -19.44 -1.77 22.65
N VAL A 53 -19.82 -3.03 22.48
CA VAL A 53 -20.61 -3.53 21.32
C VAL A 53 -22.04 -2.98 21.23
N THR A 54 -22.54 -2.35 22.30
CA THR A 54 -23.85 -1.69 22.32
C THR A 54 -23.77 -0.18 22.11
N SER A 55 -22.56 0.39 21.98
CA SER A 55 -22.36 1.81 21.78
C SER A 55 -22.92 2.28 20.44
N GLU A 56 -23.32 3.55 20.36
CA GLU A 56 -23.75 4.17 19.11
C GLU A 56 -22.61 4.16 18.07
N ASP A 57 -21.38 4.43 18.50
CA ASP A 57 -20.19 4.43 17.65
C ASP A 57 -19.92 3.06 17.01
N TYR A 58 -20.02 1.97 17.77
CA TYR A 58 -19.85 0.62 17.23
C TYR A 58 -20.96 0.28 16.22
N ARG A 59 -22.21 0.66 16.51
CA ARG A 59 -23.33 0.45 15.58
C ARG A 59 -23.20 1.26 14.30
N ALA A 60 -22.71 2.50 14.41
CA ALA A 60 -22.42 3.35 13.26
C ALA A 60 -21.28 2.77 12.41
N PHE A 61 -20.21 2.29 13.06
CA PHE A 61 -19.10 1.63 12.39
C PHE A 61 -19.55 0.39 11.59
N LEU A 62 -20.41 -0.47 12.15
CA LEU A 62 -20.93 -1.65 11.44
C LEU A 62 -21.73 -1.34 10.17
N GLN A 63 -22.22 -0.12 10.01
CA GLN A 63 -22.95 0.31 8.81
C GLN A 63 -22.02 0.93 7.76
N GLN A 64 -20.78 1.24 8.11
CA GLN A 64 -19.82 1.80 7.19
C GLN A 64 -19.30 0.71 6.24
N PRO A 65 -19.09 1.03 4.95
CA PRO A 65 -18.38 0.14 4.05
C PRO A 65 -16.92 -0.01 4.50
N SER A 66 -16.23 -1.01 3.94
CA SER A 66 -14.80 -1.17 4.16
C SER A 66 -14.05 0.12 3.87
N GLY A 67 -13.14 0.50 4.77
CA GLY A 67 -12.17 1.57 4.53
C GLY A 67 -10.93 1.07 3.78
N ASN A 68 -10.75 -0.25 3.68
CA ASN A 68 -9.55 -0.89 3.15
C ASN A 68 -9.68 -1.32 1.68
N MET A 69 -10.90 -1.53 1.19
CA MET A 69 -11.19 -1.87 -0.20
C MET A 69 -12.54 -1.30 -0.63
N ASP A 70 -12.63 -0.86 -1.89
CA ASP A 70 -13.92 -0.56 -2.53
C ASP A 70 -14.25 -1.49 -3.70
N ASP A 71 -15.52 -1.48 -4.12
CA ASP A 71 -16.04 -2.31 -5.22
C ASP A 71 -15.46 -1.95 -6.60
N THR A 72 -14.70 -0.86 -6.70
CA THR A 72 -14.08 -0.40 -7.94
C THR A 72 -12.63 -0.89 -8.09
N GLY A 73 -12.04 -1.44 -7.03
CA GLY A 73 -10.70 -2.02 -7.01
C GLY A 73 -9.62 -1.13 -6.37
N PHE A 74 -10.00 -0.08 -5.64
CA PHE A 74 -9.05 0.68 -4.82
C PHE A 74 -8.77 -0.04 -3.50
N PHE A 75 -7.52 0.03 -3.06
CA PHE A 75 -7.05 -0.49 -1.78
C PHE A 75 -6.40 0.61 -0.96
N SER A 76 -6.57 0.56 0.36
CA SER A 76 -5.93 1.51 1.27
C SER A 76 -4.41 1.29 1.33
N ILE A 77 -3.68 2.30 1.81
CA ILE A 77 -2.25 2.17 2.07
C ILE A 77 -1.94 1.08 3.12
N GLN A 78 -2.86 0.84 4.06
CA GLN A 78 -2.70 -0.19 5.10
C GLN A 78 -2.65 -1.60 4.47
N VAL A 79 -3.42 -1.85 3.40
CA VAL A 79 -3.36 -3.11 2.65
C VAL A 79 -1.98 -3.30 2.04
N ILE A 80 -1.46 -2.28 1.36
CA ILE A 80 -0.13 -2.31 0.72
C ILE A 80 0.97 -2.52 1.78
N THR A 81 0.89 -1.82 2.91
CA THR A 81 1.86 -1.97 4.00
C THR A 81 1.85 -3.38 4.58
N ASN A 82 0.68 -3.99 4.81
CA ASN A 82 0.62 -5.35 5.33
C ASN A 82 1.03 -6.41 4.31
N ALA A 83 0.77 -6.19 3.02
CA ALA A 83 1.27 -7.05 1.95
C ALA A 83 2.81 -7.12 1.96
N LEU A 84 3.50 -5.99 2.15
CA LEU A 84 4.95 -5.93 2.17
C LEU A 84 5.58 -6.56 3.43
N LYS A 85 4.86 -6.59 4.56
CA LYS A 85 5.33 -7.27 5.77
C LYS A 85 5.58 -8.76 5.59
N PHE A 86 4.86 -9.44 4.68
CA PHE A 86 5.14 -10.85 4.34
C PHE A 86 6.57 -11.06 3.84
N TRP A 87 7.17 -10.03 3.25
CA TRP A 87 8.53 -10.02 2.72
C TRP A 87 9.54 -9.40 3.69
N GLY A 88 9.13 -9.05 4.91
CA GLY A 88 9.96 -8.34 5.87
C GLY A 88 10.29 -6.91 5.44
N LEU A 89 9.45 -6.29 4.61
CA LEU A 89 9.63 -4.94 4.10
C LEU A 89 8.72 -3.97 4.86
N ASP A 90 9.28 -2.82 5.25
CA ASP A 90 8.56 -1.73 5.90
C ASP A 90 8.32 -0.56 4.93
N VAL A 91 7.15 0.06 5.04
CA VAL A 91 6.80 1.26 4.28
C VAL A 91 7.07 2.49 5.14
N ILE A 92 7.96 3.36 4.66
CA ILE A 92 8.26 4.65 5.31
C ILE A 92 7.65 5.77 4.48
N LEU A 93 6.82 6.60 5.11
CA LEU A 93 6.24 7.77 4.46
C LEU A 93 7.33 8.83 4.25
N LEU A 94 7.66 9.10 2.99
CA LEU A 94 8.56 10.20 2.65
C LEU A 94 7.80 11.52 2.73
N ASN A 95 8.14 12.34 3.72
CA ASN A 95 7.73 13.74 3.80
C ASN A 95 8.95 14.66 3.62
N ARG A 96 8.70 15.98 3.50
CA ARG A 96 9.77 16.96 3.23
C ARG A 96 10.91 16.89 4.27
N SER A 97 10.60 16.65 5.53
CA SER A 97 11.59 16.56 6.60
C SER A 97 12.43 15.29 6.51
N ILE A 98 11.80 14.16 6.18
CA ILE A 98 12.45 12.86 5.99
C ILE A 98 13.33 12.87 4.73
N LEU A 99 12.88 13.50 3.65
CA LEU A 99 13.65 13.62 2.42
C LEU A 99 15.00 14.32 2.65
N VAL A 100 15.02 15.37 3.50
CA VAL A 100 16.27 16.08 3.86
C VAL A 100 17.24 15.18 4.62
N ILE A 101 16.74 14.20 5.38
CA ILE A 101 17.55 13.23 6.12
C ILE A 101 18.06 12.15 5.16
N CYS A 102 17.18 11.57 4.33
CA CYS A 102 17.54 10.57 3.33
C CYS A 102 18.54 11.11 2.28
N GLN A 103 18.45 12.38 1.90
CA GLN A 103 19.43 13.04 1.00
C GLN A 103 20.83 13.23 1.61
N ARG A 104 21.03 12.88 2.89
CA ARG A 104 22.37 12.81 3.50
C ARG A 104 22.96 11.41 3.44
N ASP A 105 22.15 10.42 3.07
CA ASP A 105 22.59 9.06 2.78
C ASP A 105 23.12 9.00 1.33
N GLU A 106 24.30 8.41 1.16
CA GLU A 106 25.05 8.45 -0.10
C GLU A 106 24.39 7.57 -1.18
N GLU A 107 23.71 6.49 -0.77
CA GLU A 107 22.96 5.60 -1.68
C GLU A 107 21.67 6.24 -2.19
N ILE A 108 20.97 7.04 -1.37
CA ILE A 108 19.71 7.70 -1.78
C ILE A 108 19.98 8.93 -2.65
N ARG A 109 21.13 9.60 -2.48
CA ARG A 109 21.57 10.68 -3.39
C ARG A 109 21.69 10.21 -4.84
N LEU A 110 22.17 8.99 -5.06
CA LEU A 110 22.32 8.41 -6.40
C LEU A 110 20.97 8.19 -7.09
N LEU A 111 19.92 7.81 -6.35
CA LEU A 111 18.56 7.67 -6.87
C LEU A 111 17.92 9.03 -7.22
N GLY A 112 18.14 10.06 -6.39
CA GLY A 112 17.70 11.43 -6.69
C GLY A 112 18.40 12.07 -7.90
N GLY A 113 19.64 11.65 -8.20
CA GLY A 113 20.40 12.12 -9.37
C GLY A 113 19.90 11.59 -10.71
N LEU A 114 19.05 10.56 -10.72
CA LEU A 114 18.43 10.03 -11.95
C LEU A 114 17.21 10.85 -12.40
N GLN A 115 16.50 11.54 -11.49
CA GLN A 115 15.35 12.38 -11.86
C GLN A 115 15.73 13.74 -12.47
N THR A 116 16.98 14.21 -12.32
CA THR A 116 17.39 15.53 -12.85
C THR A 116 18.10 15.49 -14.21
N LYS A 117 18.27 14.32 -14.84
CA LYS A 117 18.93 14.18 -16.16
C LYS A 117 17.96 13.92 -17.33
N GLY A 118 16.66 14.16 -17.15
CA GLY A 118 15.62 13.79 -18.12
C GLY A 118 14.86 14.93 -18.80
N THR A 119 15.30 16.19 -18.72
CA THR A 119 14.71 17.29 -19.52
C THR A 119 15.77 18.33 -19.87
N ALA A 120 16.51 18.04 -20.95
CA ALA A 120 17.12 19.04 -21.82
C ALA A 120 17.54 18.35 -23.12
N LEU A 121 16.58 18.26 -24.05
CA LEU A 121 16.74 18.46 -25.50
C LEU A 121 15.33 18.55 -26.11
#